data_AF-A0A7X3LCQ7-F1
#
_entry.id   AF-A0A7X3LCQ7-F1
#
_cell.length_a   1.000
_cell.length_b   1.000
_cell.length_c   1.000
_cell.angle_alpha   90.00
_cell.angle_beta   90.00
_cell.angle_gamma   90.00
#
_symmetry.space_group_name_H-M   'P 1'
#
loop_
_entity.id
_entity.type
_entity.pdbx_description
1 polymer ?
#
loop_
_entity_poly.entity_id
_entity_poly.type
_entity_poly.pdbx_seq_one_letter_code
_entity_poly.pdbx_strand_id
1 'polypeptide(L)'
;MPHSEPVNWQPITLMPLIANMIAGALTDSRDQLGTLTQARARPHVLDDATIDRVDRVYGEQLEFVDIYTQQIRRWRSESPSADHIGELDRMEKQNQELRAVTAEVLALARELRKGTIDRIMGMSDLELGLQAVLGKSL
;
A
#
# COMPACT_ATOMS: atom_id res chain seq x y z
N MET A 1 -4.37 6.77 12.24
CA MET A 1 -4.70 8.08 12.87
C MET A 1 -4.17 9.14 11.92
N PRO A 2 -4.95 10.15 11.48
CA PRO A 2 -4.34 11.20 10.69
C PRO A 2 -3.27 11.86 11.56
N HIS A 3 -2.07 12.03 11.03
CA HIS A 3 -0.99 12.74 11.72
C HIS A 3 -1.51 14.14 12.08
N SER A 4 -1.84 14.33 13.35
CA SER A 4 -2.35 15.60 13.90
C SER A 4 -1.21 16.58 14.20
N GLU A 5 0.03 16.11 14.10
CA GLU A 5 1.22 16.92 14.22
C GLU A 5 1.60 17.53 12.87
N PRO A 6 2.05 18.80 12.85
CA PRO A 6 2.48 19.44 11.62
C PRO A 6 3.66 18.69 10.99
N VAL A 7 3.61 18.52 9.66
CA VAL A 7 4.69 17.87 8.91
C VAL A 7 6.00 18.65 9.10
N ASN A 8 7.01 17.97 9.64
CA ASN A 8 8.36 18.52 9.75
C ASN A 8 9.09 18.36 8.40
N TRP A 9 9.14 19.44 7.61
CA TRP A 9 9.84 19.46 6.33
C TRP A 9 11.36 19.37 6.51
N GLN A 10 12.00 18.49 5.76
CA GLN A 10 13.42 18.16 5.91
C GLN A 10 14.31 18.98 4.96
N PRO A 11 15.54 19.32 5.37
CA PRO A 11 16.53 19.93 4.49
C PRO A 11 17.01 18.95 3.42
N ILE A 12 17.51 19.46 2.29
CA ILE A 12 17.99 18.64 1.17
C ILE A 12 19.14 17.69 1.55
N THR A 13 19.86 17.99 2.63
CA THR A 13 20.90 17.11 3.20
C THR A 13 20.37 15.77 3.70
N LEU A 14 19.06 15.67 3.97
CA LEU A 14 18.40 14.41 4.33
C LEU A 14 17.77 13.68 3.13
N MET A 15 18.00 14.16 1.90
CA MET A 15 17.54 13.50 0.69
C MET A 15 17.91 12.00 0.63
N PRO A 16 19.16 11.57 0.97
CA PRO A 16 19.52 10.15 0.92
C PRO A 16 18.68 9.28 1.87
N LEU A 17 18.32 9.81 3.05
CA LEU A 17 17.48 9.10 4.00
C LEU A 17 16.07 8.89 3.42
N ILE A 18 15.45 9.96 2.91
CA ILE A 18 14.10 9.90 2.37
C ILE A 18 14.05 9.06 1.09
N ALA A 19 15.09 9.11 0.24
CA ALA A 19 15.20 8.23 -0.92
C ALA A 19 15.20 6.75 -0.52
N ASN A 20 15.94 6.38 0.53
CA ASN A 20 15.94 5.02 1.06
C ASN A 20 14.59 4.62 1.66
N MET A 21 13.88 5.54 2.32
CA MET A 21 12.54 5.28 2.87
C MET A 21 11.52 5.00 1.75
N ILE A 22 11.54 5.79 0.66
CA ILE A 22 10.68 5.55 -0.51
C ILE A 22 11.01 4.21 -1.16
N ALA A 23 12.31 3.91 -1.36
CA ALA A 23 12.74 2.66 -1.98
C ALA A 23 12.37 1.43 -1.12
N GLY A 24 12.57 1.50 0.20
CA GLY A 24 12.19 0.44 1.13
C GLY A 24 10.68 0.20 1.12
N ALA A 25 9.88 1.26 1.27
CA ALA A 25 8.41 1.15 1.22
C ALA A 25 7.92 0.57 -0.11
N LEU A 26 8.57 0.90 -1.23
CA LEU A 26 8.25 0.34 -2.54
C LEU A 26 8.54 -1.17 -2.62
N THR A 27 9.68 -1.62 -2.09
CA THR A 27 10.00 -3.05 -1.99
C THR A 27 8.96 -3.78 -1.13
N ASP A 28 8.71 -3.29 0.08
CA ASP A 28 7.77 -3.91 1.03
C ASP A 28 6.34 -3.98 0.44
N SER A 29 5.93 -2.97 -0.32
CA SER A 29 4.62 -2.94 -0.98
C SER A 29 4.49 -3.97 -2.09
N ARG A 30 5.55 -4.19 -2.86
CA ARG A 30 5.58 -5.22 -3.91
C ARG A 30 5.55 -6.61 -3.31
N ASP A 31 6.29 -6.84 -2.23
CA ASP A 31 6.31 -8.13 -1.52
C ASP A 31 4.94 -8.46 -0.93
N GLN A 32 4.27 -7.46 -0.33
CA GLN A 32 2.91 -7.63 0.17
C GLN A 32 1.92 -7.88 -0.96
N LEU A 33 2.01 -7.16 -2.08
CA LEU A 33 1.17 -7.40 -3.25
C LEU A 33 1.33 -8.83 -3.76
N GLY A 34 2.57 -9.34 -3.83
CA GLY A 34 2.86 -10.72 -4.18
C GLY A 34 2.23 -11.71 -3.21
N THR A 35 2.32 -11.45 -1.91
CA THR A 35 1.73 -12.28 -0.85
C THR A 35 0.21 -12.35 -0.97
N LEU A 36 -0.46 -11.21 -1.10
CA LEU A 36 -1.92 -11.16 -1.28
C LEU A 36 -2.37 -11.80 -2.60
N THR A 37 -1.57 -11.65 -3.66
CA THR A 37 -1.87 -12.30 -4.96
C THR A 37 -1.86 -13.82 -4.83
N GLN A 38 -0.94 -14.39 -4.04
CA GLN A 38 -0.93 -15.83 -3.75
C GLN A 38 -2.15 -16.25 -2.91
N ALA A 39 -2.55 -15.42 -1.93
CA ALA A 39 -3.74 -15.68 -1.11
C ALA A 39 -5.04 -15.66 -1.94
N ARG A 40 -5.09 -14.89 -3.04
CA ARG A 40 -6.26 -14.84 -3.94
C ARG A 40 -6.67 -16.18 -4.53
N ALA A 41 -5.72 -17.09 -4.74
CA ALA A 41 -6.01 -18.44 -5.24
C ALA A 41 -6.47 -19.42 -4.13
N ARG A 42 -6.50 -18.96 -2.88
CA ARG A 42 -6.85 -19.77 -1.71
C ARG A 42 -7.81 -18.96 -0.82
N PRO A 43 -9.12 -18.93 -1.16
CA PRO A 43 -10.14 -18.39 -0.26
C PRO A 43 -9.98 -19.01 1.13
N HIS A 44 -10.44 -18.37 2.22
CA HIS A 44 -10.32 -18.77 3.64
C HIS A 44 -8.94 -18.70 4.31
N VAL A 45 -7.85 -18.38 3.60
CA VAL A 45 -6.49 -18.36 4.22
C VAL A 45 -6.28 -17.14 5.12
N LEU A 46 -7.02 -16.06 4.87
CA LEU A 46 -6.92 -14.82 5.63
C LEU A 46 -8.15 -14.63 6.54
N ASP A 47 -7.90 -14.04 7.70
CA ASP A 47 -8.94 -13.54 8.62
C ASP A 47 -9.20 -12.05 8.40
N ASP A 48 -10.32 -11.57 8.92
CA ASP A 48 -10.71 -10.16 8.82
C ASP A 48 -9.67 -9.24 9.50
N ALA A 49 -9.07 -9.67 10.61
CA ALA A 49 -8.07 -8.89 11.34
C ALA A 49 -6.80 -8.61 10.52
N THR A 50 -6.37 -9.58 9.71
CA THR A 50 -5.24 -9.45 8.80
C THR A 50 -5.55 -8.47 7.68
N ILE A 51 -6.74 -8.55 7.10
CA ILE A 51 -7.18 -7.59 6.07
C ILE A 51 -7.30 -6.18 6.64
N ASP A 52 -7.87 -6.02 7.84
CA ASP A 52 -7.99 -4.71 8.50
C ASP A 52 -6.62 -4.09 8.78
N ARG A 53 -5.64 -4.91 9.14
CA ARG A 53 -4.26 -4.45 9.31
C ARG A 53 -3.65 -3.97 7.99
N VAL A 54 -3.87 -4.70 6.89
CA VAL A 54 -3.41 -4.29 5.56
C VAL A 54 -4.05 -2.96 5.17
N ASP A 55 -5.37 -2.83 5.30
CA ASP A 55 -6.09 -1.59 4.99
C ASP A 55 -5.54 -0.39 5.77
N ARG A 56 -5.28 -0.57 7.07
CA ARG A 56 -4.72 0.50 7.92
C ARG A 56 -3.31 0.89 7.49
N VAL A 57 -2.40 -0.08 7.37
CA VAL A 57 -0.98 0.18 7.07
C VAL A 57 -0.83 0.83 5.70
N TYR A 58 -1.49 0.30 4.68
CA TYR A 58 -1.37 0.82 3.31
C TYR A 58 -2.21 2.08 3.09
N GLY A 59 -3.25 2.30 3.90
CA GLY A 59 -3.93 3.60 4.00
C GLY A 59 -2.99 4.69 4.54
N GLU A 60 -2.32 4.43 5.66
CA GLU A 60 -1.31 5.34 6.23
C GLU A 60 -0.15 5.58 5.24
N GLN A 61 0.25 4.56 4.48
CA GLN A 61 1.29 4.71 3.46
C GLN A 61 0.93 5.70 2.35
N LEU A 62 -0.34 5.79 1.92
CA LEU A 62 -0.75 6.79 0.93
C LEU A 62 -0.58 8.22 1.46
N GLU A 63 -0.79 8.45 2.76
CA GLU A 63 -0.53 9.75 3.39
C GLU A 63 0.97 10.10 3.31
N PHE A 64 1.86 9.13 3.56
CA PHE A 64 3.30 9.33 3.40
C PHE A 64 3.71 9.60 1.95
N VAL A 65 3.11 8.92 0.97
CA VAL A 65 3.34 9.18 -0.46
C VAL A 65 3.00 10.64 -0.82
N ASP A 66 1.91 11.18 -0.27
CA ASP A 66 1.54 12.59 -0.44
C ASP A 66 2.57 13.53 0.21
N ILE A 67 3.07 13.20 1.39
CA ILE A 67 4.13 13.96 2.08
C ILE A 67 5.42 13.95 1.27
N TYR A 68 5.87 12.79 0.78
CA TYR A 68 7.07 12.68 -0.05
C TYR A 68 6.95 13.49 -1.35
N THR A 69 5.76 13.48 -1.97
CA THR A 69 5.49 14.30 -3.17
C THR A 69 5.73 15.78 -2.88
N GLN A 70 5.24 16.28 -1.74
CA GLN A 70 5.41 17.67 -1.35
C GLN A 70 6.87 17.99 -0.99
N GLN A 71 7.56 17.10 -0.27
CA GLN A 71 8.96 17.27 0.10
C GLN A 71 9.87 17.33 -1.14
N ILE A 72 9.65 16.45 -2.13
CA ILE A 72 10.39 16.45 -3.40
C ILE A 72 10.16 17.77 -4.16
N ARG A 73 8.91 18.22 -4.25
CA ARG A 73 8.57 19.51 -4.89
C ARG A 73 9.26 20.68 -4.21
N ARG A 74 9.30 20.67 -2.87
CA ARG A 74 9.99 21.70 -2.09
C ARG A 74 11.48 21.73 -2.43
N TRP A 75 12.17 20.60 -2.40
CA TRP A 75 13.60 20.56 -2.77
C TRP A 75 13.87 21.00 -4.21
N ARG A 76 12.98 20.73 -5.17
CA ARG A 76 13.11 21.26 -6.53
C ARG A 76 13.06 22.79 -6.57
N SER A 77 12.29 23.42 -5.69
CA SER A 77 12.17 24.88 -5.62
C SER A 77 13.35 25.57 -4.94
N GLU A 78 14.21 24.82 -4.24
CA GLU A 78 15.38 25.34 -3.50
C GLU A 78 16.65 25.45 -4.37
N SER A 79 16.51 25.46 -5.71
CA SER A 79 17.61 25.52 -6.69
C SER A 79 18.71 24.45 -6.46
N PRO A 80 18.37 23.16 -6.56
CA PRO A 80 19.30 22.06 -6.31
C PRO A 80 20.43 21.99 -7.35
N SER A 81 21.54 21.35 -6.97
CA SER A 81 22.63 21.00 -7.90
C SER A 81 22.14 20.00 -8.98
N ALA A 82 22.88 19.88 -10.08
CA ALA A 82 22.55 18.91 -11.14
C ALA A 82 22.44 17.47 -10.63
N ASP A 83 23.33 17.05 -9.73
CA ASP A 83 23.30 15.71 -9.12
C ASP A 83 22.03 15.50 -8.29
N HIS A 84 21.62 16.51 -7.52
CA HIS A 84 20.37 16.47 -6.76
C HIS A 84 19.14 16.42 -7.68
N ILE A 85 19.17 17.05 -8.86
CA ILE A 85 18.04 16.99 -9.81
C ILE A 85 17.80 15.56 -10.29
N GLY A 86 18.86 14.86 -10.69
CA GLY A 86 18.75 13.47 -11.14
C GLY A 86 18.22 12.54 -10.04
N GLU A 87 18.64 12.77 -8.80
CA GLU A 87 18.13 12.02 -7.65
C GLU A 87 16.65 12.33 -7.37
N LEU A 88 16.24 13.61 -7.44
CA LEU A 88 14.84 14.00 -7.26
C LEU A 88 13.92 13.39 -8.34
N ASP A 89 14.38 13.29 -9.59
CA ASP A 89 13.66 12.61 -10.67
C ASP A 89 13.47 11.12 -10.37
N ARG A 90 14.52 10.45 -9.87
CA ARG A 90 14.45 9.05 -9.44
C ARG A 90 13.46 8.86 -8.29
N MET A 91 13.56 9.70 -7.25
CA MET A 91 12.67 9.65 -6.09
C MET A 91 11.22 9.89 -6.48
N GLU A 92 10.95 10.84 -7.39
CA GLU A 92 9.60 11.12 -7.87
C GLU A 92 8.99 9.92 -8.59
N LYS A 93 9.75 9.29 -9.49
CA LYS A 93 9.31 8.07 -10.18
C LYS A 93 9.03 6.92 -9.20
N GLN A 94 9.92 6.70 -8.23
CA GLN A 94 9.73 5.67 -7.21
C GLN A 94 8.51 5.95 -6.34
N ASN A 95 8.25 7.20 -5.96
CA ASN A 95 7.10 7.57 -5.16
C ASN A 95 5.77 7.44 -5.93
N GLN A 96 5.77 7.73 -7.23
CA GLN A 96 4.62 7.47 -8.11
C GLN A 96 4.33 5.97 -8.22
N GLU A 97 5.37 5.15 -8.37
CA GLU A 97 5.22 3.70 -8.40
C GLU A 97 4.73 3.16 -7.05
N LEU A 98 5.27 3.67 -5.94
CA LEU A 98 4.82 3.34 -4.59
C LEU A 98 3.32 3.62 -4.43
N ARG A 99 2.82 4.76 -4.95
CA ARG A 99 1.39 5.06 -4.95
C ARG A 99 0.58 3.97 -5.66
N ALA A 100 1.00 3.60 -6.87
CA ALA A 100 0.29 2.63 -7.69
C ALA A 100 0.22 1.26 -6.99
N VAL A 101 1.37 0.74 -6.54
CA VAL A 101 1.43 -0.55 -5.84
C VAL A 101 0.63 -0.52 -4.55
N THR A 102 0.69 0.56 -3.78
CA THR A 102 -0.12 0.74 -2.55
C THR A 102 -1.61 0.66 -2.85
N ALA A 103 -2.07 1.33 -3.92
CA ALA A 103 -3.46 1.30 -4.33
C ALA A 103 -3.89 -0.10 -4.79
N GLU A 104 -3.02 -0.85 -5.46
CA GLU A 104 -3.27 -2.24 -5.85
C GLU A 104 -3.37 -3.17 -4.63
N VAL A 105 -2.50 -3.00 -3.62
CA VAL A 105 -2.59 -3.73 -2.35
C VAL A 105 -3.93 -3.51 -1.68
N LEU A 106 -4.37 -2.24 -1.56
CA LEU A 106 -5.67 -1.90 -0.96
C LEU A 106 -6.85 -2.44 -1.77
N ALA A 107 -6.78 -2.39 -3.10
CA ALA A 107 -7.82 -2.95 -3.96
C ALA A 107 -7.94 -4.47 -3.79
N LEU A 108 -6.80 -5.17 -3.75
CA LEU A 108 -6.76 -6.61 -3.54
C LEU A 108 -7.19 -7.02 -2.13
N ALA A 109 -6.82 -6.26 -1.10
CA ALA A 109 -7.29 -6.48 0.27
C ALA A 109 -8.83 -6.42 0.36
N ARG A 110 -9.47 -5.45 -0.32
CA ARG A 110 -10.93 -5.35 -0.40
C ARG A 110 -11.58 -6.51 -1.15
N GLU A 111 -10.91 -7.04 -2.17
CA GLU A 111 -11.34 -8.24 -2.88
C GLU A 111 -11.32 -9.45 -1.94
N LEU A 112 -10.16 -9.70 -1.31
CA LEU A 112 -9.92 -10.82 -0.40
C LEU A 112 -10.81 -10.80 0.83
N ARG A 113 -11.21 -9.62 1.32
CA ARG A 113 -12.16 -9.46 2.43
C ARG A 113 -13.46 -10.23 2.21
N LYS A 114 -13.88 -10.49 0.98
CA LYS A 114 -15.12 -11.22 0.69
C LYS A 114 -15.04 -12.71 1.01
N GLY A 115 -13.83 -13.27 1.01
CA GLY A 115 -13.57 -14.70 1.19
C GLY A 115 -12.71 -15.02 2.42
N THR A 116 -12.70 -14.16 3.44
CA THR A 116 -12.01 -14.44 4.70
C THR A 116 -12.69 -15.59 5.45
N ILE A 117 -11.93 -16.23 6.36
CA ILE A 117 -12.47 -17.34 7.16
C ILE A 117 -13.66 -16.89 8.02
N ASP A 118 -13.63 -15.69 8.60
CA ASP A 118 -14.72 -15.14 9.40
C ASP A 118 -16.00 -14.98 8.58
N ARG A 119 -15.89 -14.52 7.33
CA ARG A 119 -17.02 -14.34 6.42
C ARG A 119 -17.64 -15.67 6.03
N ILE A 120 -16.81 -16.67 5.73
CA ILE A 120 -17.25 -18.00 5.33
C ILE A 120 -17.91 -18.72 6.51
N MET A 121 -17.29 -18.65 7.70
CA MET A 121 -17.85 -19.24 8.93
C MET A 121 -19.15 -18.57 9.39
N GLY A 122 -19.38 -17.31 8.99
CA GLY A 122 -20.63 -16.61 9.22
C GLY A 122 -21.78 -16.98 8.29
N MET A 123 -21.54 -17.72 7.21
CA MET A 123 -22.59 -18.15 6.26
C MET A 123 -23.35 -19.36 6.81
N SER A 124 -24.65 -19.44 6.52
CA SER A 124 -25.44 -20.64 6.78
C SER A 124 -25.11 -21.77 5.79
N ASP A 125 -25.39 -23.02 6.18
CA ASP A 125 -25.21 -24.21 5.33
C ASP A 125 -25.96 -24.10 3.99
N LEU A 126 -27.13 -23.45 3.99
CA LEU A 126 -27.91 -23.20 2.78
C LEU A 126 -27.19 -22.22 1.83
N GLU A 127 -26.61 -21.15 2.37
CA GLU A 127 -25.85 -20.16 1.58
C GLU A 127 -24.58 -20.78 1.00
N LEU A 128 -23.87 -21.60 1.78
CA LEU A 128 -22.69 -22.36 1.32
C LEU A 128 -23.07 -23.35 0.22
N GLY A 129 -24.15 -24.10 0.40
CA GLY A 129 -24.66 -25.05 -0.59
C GLY A 129 -25.05 -24.38 -1.91
N LEU A 130 -25.70 -23.22 -1.86
CA LEU A 130 -26.05 -22.42 -3.04
C LEU A 130 -24.81 -21.92 -3.79
N GLN A 131 -23.78 -21.46 -3.09
CA GLN A 131 -22.53 -21.02 -3.74
C GLN A 131 -21.82 -22.18 -4.44
N ALA A 132 -21.76 -23.35 -3.78
CA ALA A 132 -21.14 -24.55 -4.35
C ALA A 132 -21.86 -25.05 -5.61
N VAL A 133 -23.20 -25.06 -5.61
CA VAL A 133 -24.01 -25.53 -6.75
C VAL A 133 -23.99 -24.54 -7.92
N LEU A 134 -23.97 -23.23 -7.64
CA LEU A 134 -24.02 -22.21 -8.69
C LEU A 134 -22.66 -21.93 -9.36
N GLY A 135 -21.57 -22.59 -8.93
CA GLY A 135 -20.24 -22.36 -9.49
C GLY A 135 -19.74 -20.92 -9.30
N LYS A 136 -20.40 -20.14 -8.42
CA LYS A 136 -19.89 -18.86 -7.95
C LYS A 136 -18.72 -19.18 -7.04
N SER A 137 -17.56 -19.36 -7.67
CA SER A 137 -16.31 -19.61 -6.96
C SER A 137 -16.09 -18.46 -5.97
N LEU A 138 -15.64 -18.83 -4.77
CA LEU A 138 -15.12 -17.89 -3.78
C LEU A 138 -14.00 -17.04 -4.36
#